data_AF-A0A382HWU0-F1
#
_entry.id   AF-A0A382HWU0-F1
#
_cell.length_a   1.000
_cell.length_b   1.000
_cell.length_c   1.000
_cell.angle_alpha   90.00
_cell.angle_beta   90.00
_cell.angle_gamma   90.00
#
_symmetry.space_group_name_H-M   'P 1'
#
loop_
_entity.id
_entity.type
_entity.pdbx_description
1 polymer ?
#
loop_
_entity_poly.entity_id
_entity_poly.type
_entity_poly.pdbx_seq_one_letter_code
_entity_poly.pdbx_strand_id
1 'polypeptide(L)'
;MSDISFTGLGSGIDTASMIDALMSVEKRPVERLETKQNLVLQKKKAFQSFNTLISGLQTSSQRLAKSETFQTFQASMEPNKTLGASIDRGASAGSYTIEVLQTATAEQLSSSAFSDRLDQLNLSGNLLINGVGIEIKAEDSLLDINSKINKSQPGVSASVISVSSDDHRLLITSNKTGAAGINLIEAGSDNLLNQLGFTNGTTSSKHAISGGLESDTFASRTSFISNNLNLSGTQNGTVQIGSASVSIDLATQSLSDISEAINTANIAGVTASVQEVEVDGQTTYKLQINGTQSLVDDNNVLQKLGLLEANKDPSQVLQTGRDSQFKVNNIDITRSSNTVSDVINGVTLNLKSPNASTEEAPVQLR
;
A
#
# COMPACT_ATOMS: atom_id res chain seq x y z
N MET A 1 108.49 17.01 17.94
CA MET A 1 108.28 16.67 16.53
C MET A 1 107.53 15.36 16.48
N SER A 2 106.34 15.45 15.91
CA SER A 2 105.62 14.46 15.10
C SER A 2 106.06 13.01 15.17
N ASP A 3 105.16 12.17 15.68
CA ASP A 3 105.13 10.73 15.46
C ASP A 3 104.06 10.42 14.41
N ILE A 4 104.38 9.56 13.46
CA ILE A 4 103.57 9.21 12.29
C ILE A 4 102.96 7.85 12.55
N SER A 5 101.64 7.70 12.36
CA SER A 5 100.99 6.39 12.26
C SER A 5 100.29 6.24 10.90
N PHE A 6 100.46 5.06 10.30
CA PHE A 6 99.84 4.60 9.06
C PHE A 6 98.83 3.49 9.39
N THR A 7 97.58 3.62 8.94
CA THR A 7 96.67 2.51 8.60
C THR A 7 95.40 3.09 7.95
N GLY A 8 95.08 2.89 6.67
CA GLY A 8 95.80 2.23 5.59
C GLY A 8 95.43 2.93 4.29
N LEU A 9 96.22 3.93 3.94
CA LEU A 9 96.40 4.43 2.58
C LEU A 9 97.25 3.37 1.85
N GLY A 10 96.69 2.66 0.87
CA GLY A 10 97.47 1.61 0.19
C GLY A 10 96.80 0.87 -0.94
N SER A 11 95.51 1.10 -1.18
CA SER A 11 94.87 0.76 -2.44
C SER A 11 93.87 1.87 -2.68
N GLY A 12 93.78 2.43 -3.89
CA GLY A 12 92.73 3.40 -4.25
C GLY A 12 91.35 2.75 -4.29
N ILE A 13 91.00 1.98 -3.27
CA ILE A 13 89.77 1.24 -3.14
C ILE A 13 88.89 2.05 -2.18
N ASP A 14 88.05 2.87 -2.79
CA ASP A 14 86.92 3.49 -2.15
C ASP A 14 85.92 2.38 -1.77
N THR A 15 86.02 1.94 -0.52
CA THR A 15 85.22 0.82 -0.01
C THR A 15 83.74 1.15 0.01
N ALA A 16 83.35 2.42 0.17
CA ALA A 16 81.97 2.85 0.07
C ALA A 16 81.45 2.69 -1.37
N SER A 17 82.18 3.17 -2.38
CA SER A 17 81.76 2.97 -3.78
C SER A 17 81.88 1.53 -4.26
N MET A 18 82.79 0.73 -3.70
CA MET A 18 82.88 -0.70 -3.98
C MET A 18 81.74 -1.48 -3.32
N ILE A 19 81.31 -1.11 -2.11
CA ILE A 19 80.11 -1.64 -1.45
C ILE A 19 78.86 -1.23 -2.23
N ASP A 20 78.74 0.03 -2.66
CA ASP A 20 77.64 0.50 -3.49
C ASP A 20 77.61 -0.19 -4.86
N ALA A 21 78.78 -0.41 -5.48
CA ALA A 21 78.90 -1.16 -6.73
C ALA A 21 78.49 -2.63 -6.54
N LEU A 22 78.93 -3.29 -5.46
CA LEU A 22 78.52 -4.66 -5.13
C LEU A 22 77.03 -4.73 -4.80
N MET A 23 76.49 -3.78 -4.03
CA MET A 23 75.06 -3.66 -3.74
C MET A 23 74.25 -3.40 -5.00
N SER A 24 74.75 -2.61 -5.95
CA SER A 24 74.08 -2.38 -7.23
C SER A 24 74.02 -3.66 -8.07
N VAL A 25 75.07 -4.48 -8.05
CA VAL A 25 75.11 -5.80 -8.70
C VAL A 25 74.15 -6.77 -8.01
N GLU A 26 74.13 -6.78 -6.68
CA GLU A 26 73.26 -7.63 -5.85
C GLU A 26 71.78 -7.22 -5.94
N LYS A 27 71.49 -5.95 -6.28
CA LYS A 27 70.12 -5.44 -6.55
C LYS A 27 69.59 -5.78 -7.94
N ARG A 28 70.44 -6.11 -8.94
CA ARG A 28 69.99 -6.45 -10.31
C ARG A 28 68.95 -7.58 -10.38
N PRO A 29 69.03 -8.67 -9.59
CA PRO A 29 67.98 -9.68 -9.54
C PRO A 29 66.64 -9.12 -9.08
N VAL A 30 66.66 -8.21 -8.08
CA VAL A 30 65.46 -7.54 -7.56
C VAL A 30 64.86 -6.62 -8.64
N GLU A 31 65.66 -5.78 -9.29
CA GLU A 31 65.20 -4.91 -10.37
C GLU A 31 64.61 -5.71 -11.55
N ARG A 32 65.21 -6.87 -11.89
CA ARG A 32 64.66 -7.79 -12.90
C ARG A 32 63.32 -8.40 -12.47
N LEU A 33 63.17 -8.73 -11.19
CA LEU A 33 61.91 -9.24 -10.63
C LEU A 33 60.83 -8.15 -10.58
N GLU A 34 61.17 -6.92 -10.21
CA GLU A 34 60.26 -5.76 -10.24
C GLU A 34 59.82 -5.44 -11.67
N THR A 35 60.74 -5.48 -12.64
CA THR A 35 60.40 -5.30 -14.06
C THR A 35 59.44 -6.40 -14.55
N LYS A 36 59.71 -7.66 -14.19
CA LYS A 36 58.82 -8.79 -14.48
C LYS A 36 57.45 -8.63 -13.81
N GLN A 37 57.43 -8.21 -12.54
CA GLN A 37 56.20 -7.97 -11.79
C GLN A 37 55.36 -6.88 -12.45
N ASN A 38 55.97 -5.77 -12.84
CA ASN A 38 55.29 -4.68 -13.55
C ASN A 38 54.72 -5.14 -14.90
N LEU A 39 55.47 -5.92 -15.68
CA LEU A 39 54.99 -6.50 -16.93
C LEU A 39 53.79 -7.44 -16.72
N VAL A 40 53.85 -8.31 -15.70
CA VAL A 40 52.74 -9.21 -15.34
C VAL A 40 51.53 -8.44 -14.85
N LEU A 41 51.71 -7.36 -14.07
CA LEU A 41 50.63 -6.48 -13.63
C LEU A 41 49.96 -5.75 -14.80
N GLN A 42 50.73 -5.26 -15.77
CA GLN A 42 50.18 -4.66 -17.00
C GLN A 42 49.38 -5.68 -17.81
N LYS A 43 49.91 -6.91 -17.99
CA LYS A 43 49.18 -8.00 -18.64
C LYS A 43 47.89 -8.34 -17.89
N LYS A 44 47.91 -8.43 -16.56
CA LYS A 44 46.72 -8.68 -15.73
C LYS A 44 45.65 -7.59 -15.94
N LYS A 45 46.04 -6.31 -15.93
CA LYS A 45 45.12 -5.19 -16.21
C LYS A 45 44.51 -5.30 -17.61
N ALA A 46 45.32 -5.63 -18.62
CA ALA A 46 44.84 -5.83 -19.98
C ALA A 46 43.82 -6.99 -20.08
N PHE A 47 44.09 -8.13 -19.44
CA PHE A 47 43.16 -9.26 -19.38
C PHE A 47 41.87 -8.93 -18.61
N GLN A 48 41.94 -8.16 -17.52
CA GLN A 48 40.75 -7.70 -16.80
C GLN A 48 39.88 -6.78 -17.66
N SER A 49 40.50 -5.85 -18.40
CA SER A 49 39.80 -4.98 -19.34
C SER A 49 39.15 -5.79 -20.47
N PHE A 50 39.89 -6.73 -21.06
CA PHE A 50 39.39 -7.63 -22.09
C PHE A 50 38.20 -8.47 -21.60
N ASN A 51 38.28 -9.06 -20.40
CA ASN A 51 37.17 -9.80 -19.79
C ASN A 51 35.94 -8.93 -19.58
N THR A 52 36.12 -7.67 -19.20
CA THR A 52 35.02 -6.70 -19.04
C THR A 52 34.35 -6.42 -20.39
N LEU A 53 35.15 -6.22 -21.46
CA LEU A 53 34.65 -6.00 -22.82
C LEU A 53 33.90 -7.23 -23.36
N ILE A 54 34.43 -8.44 -23.15
CA ILE A 54 33.75 -9.69 -23.55
C ILE A 54 32.46 -9.88 -22.77
N SER A 55 32.46 -9.61 -21.46
CA SER A 55 31.25 -9.72 -20.64
C SER A 55 30.18 -8.71 -21.11
N GLY A 56 30.60 -7.49 -21.47
CA GLY A 56 29.73 -6.47 -22.06
C GLY A 56 29.17 -6.90 -23.41
N LEU A 57 30.00 -7.48 -24.28
CA LEU A 57 29.59 -8.01 -25.58
C LEU A 57 28.63 -9.19 -25.42
N GLN A 58 28.93 -10.14 -24.52
CA GLN A 58 28.07 -11.29 -24.21
C GLN A 58 26.70 -10.82 -23.73
N THR A 59 26.65 -9.89 -22.79
CA THR A 59 25.38 -9.34 -22.28
C THR A 59 24.59 -8.67 -23.40
N SER A 60 25.26 -7.91 -24.27
CA SER A 60 24.61 -7.23 -25.40
C SER A 60 24.09 -8.21 -26.45
N SER A 61 24.86 -9.25 -26.76
CA SER A 61 24.47 -10.33 -27.66
C SER A 61 23.31 -11.15 -27.09
N GLN A 62 23.31 -11.46 -25.80
CA GLN A 62 22.21 -12.15 -25.12
C GLN A 62 20.92 -11.32 -25.12
N ARG A 63 21.00 -9.99 -25.02
CA ARG A 63 19.82 -9.13 -25.20
C ARG A 63 19.33 -9.14 -26.64
N LEU A 64 20.23 -9.09 -27.61
CA LEU A 64 19.88 -9.08 -29.03
C LEU A 64 19.33 -10.43 -29.51
N ALA A 65 19.79 -11.55 -28.96
CA ALA A 65 19.34 -12.89 -29.33
C ALA A 65 17.89 -13.20 -28.89
N LYS A 66 17.30 -12.37 -28.04
CA LYS A 66 15.92 -12.50 -27.58
C LYS A 66 14.95 -12.01 -28.65
N SER A 67 14.08 -12.90 -29.14
CA SER A 67 13.02 -12.57 -30.11
C SER A 67 12.13 -11.43 -29.63
N GLU A 68 11.95 -11.33 -28.31
CA GLU A 68 11.17 -10.31 -27.62
C GLU A 68 11.75 -8.89 -27.79
N THR A 69 13.05 -8.76 -28.07
CA THR A 69 13.70 -7.46 -28.37
C THR A 69 13.20 -6.87 -29.69
N PHE A 70 12.70 -7.70 -30.59
CA PHE A 70 12.18 -7.28 -31.90
C PHE A 70 10.64 -7.19 -31.94
N GLN A 71 9.95 -7.58 -30.86
CA GLN A 71 8.50 -7.49 -30.71
C GLN A 71 8.09 -6.24 -29.91
N THR A 72 8.73 -5.11 -30.18
CA THR A 72 8.37 -3.82 -29.57
C THR A 72 7.20 -3.22 -30.33
N PHE A 73 5.98 -3.42 -29.83
CA PHE A 73 4.82 -2.65 -30.27
C PHE A 73 4.93 -1.21 -29.75
N GLN A 74 4.60 -0.23 -30.58
CA GLN A 74 4.55 1.18 -30.20
C GLN A 74 3.09 1.61 -30.17
N ALA A 75 2.60 2.04 -29.00
CA ALA A 75 1.32 2.73 -28.95
C ALA A 75 1.44 4.02 -29.75
N SER A 76 0.93 4.00 -30.97
CA SER A 76 0.48 5.23 -31.62
C SER A 76 -0.84 5.58 -30.94
N MET A 77 -0.96 6.79 -30.41
CA MET A 77 -2.22 7.37 -29.99
C MET A 77 -2.38 8.67 -30.73
N GLU A 78 -3.61 8.99 -31.13
CA GLU A 78 -3.92 10.37 -31.52
C GLU A 78 -3.59 11.28 -30.33
N PRO A 79 -2.98 12.46 -30.56
CA PRO A 79 -2.55 13.36 -29.49
C PRO A 79 -3.76 13.88 -28.72
N ASN A 80 -4.12 13.16 -27.66
CA ASN A 80 -5.25 13.50 -26.80
C ASN A 80 -4.78 13.69 -25.35
N LYS A 81 -5.33 14.71 -24.67
CA LYS A 81 -5.08 15.02 -23.27
C LYS A 81 -5.88 14.15 -22.29
N THR A 82 -6.96 13.49 -22.75
CA THR A 82 -7.90 12.74 -21.90
C THR A 82 -7.45 11.31 -21.54
N LEU A 83 -6.65 10.67 -22.41
CA LEU A 83 -6.18 9.29 -22.23
C LEU A 83 -4.67 9.19 -22.46
N GLY A 84 -3.99 8.47 -21.58
CA GLY A 84 -2.66 7.91 -21.82
C GLY A 84 -2.74 6.39 -21.98
N ALA A 85 -1.86 5.80 -22.77
CA ALA A 85 -1.69 4.37 -22.84
C ALA A 85 -0.20 4.04 -22.94
N SER A 86 0.21 2.97 -22.26
CA SER A 86 1.53 2.36 -22.40
C SER A 86 1.35 0.90 -22.78
N ILE A 87 2.24 0.41 -23.63
CA ILE A 87 2.24 -0.99 -24.08
C ILE A 87 3.31 -1.75 -23.31
N ASP A 88 2.87 -2.82 -22.66
CA ASP A 88 3.71 -3.81 -22.01
C ASP A 88 4.13 -4.90 -23.01
N ARG A 89 5.18 -5.64 -22.66
CA ARG A 89 5.73 -6.70 -23.52
C ARG A 89 4.69 -7.80 -23.76
N GLY A 90 4.47 -8.19 -25.01
CA GLY A 90 3.52 -9.24 -25.37
C GLY A 90 2.09 -8.76 -25.64
N ALA A 91 1.87 -7.45 -25.69
CA ALA A 91 0.61 -6.91 -26.21
C ALA A 91 0.33 -7.41 -27.63
N SER A 92 -0.92 -7.71 -27.92
CA SER A 92 -1.34 -8.10 -29.26
C SER A 92 -1.65 -6.86 -30.09
N ALA A 93 -1.18 -6.84 -31.34
CA ALA A 93 -1.53 -5.78 -32.29
C ALA A 93 -3.05 -5.76 -32.49
N GLY A 94 -3.65 -4.57 -32.39
CA GLY A 94 -5.08 -4.40 -32.56
C GLY A 94 -5.53 -2.97 -32.30
N SER A 95 -6.54 -2.54 -33.06
CA SER A 95 -7.18 -1.24 -32.89
C SER A 95 -8.27 -1.32 -31.82
N TYR A 96 -8.21 -0.41 -30.85
CA TYR A 96 -9.25 -0.25 -29.84
C TYR A 96 -9.84 1.16 -29.93
N THR A 97 -11.12 1.30 -29.63
CA THR A 97 -11.79 2.59 -29.44
C THR A 97 -12.06 2.77 -27.96
N ILE A 98 -11.53 3.83 -27.36
CA ILE A 98 -11.67 4.10 -25.93
C ILE A 98 -12.39 5.42 -25.72
N GLU A 99 -13.42 5.41 -24.87
CA GLU A 99 -14.20 6.59 -24.48
C GLU A 99 -14.24 6.68 -22.95
N VAL A 100 -13.67 7.74 -22.38
CA VAL A 100 -13.65 7.97 -20.93
C VAL A 100 -14.90 8.75 -20.51
N LEU A 101 -15.77 8.12 -19.72
CA LEU A 101 -17.02 8.73 -19.25
C LEU A 101 -16.81 9.46 -17.92
N GLN A 102 -16.05 8.85 -17.01
CA GLN A 102 -15.75 9.37 -15.68
C GLN A 102 -14.39 8.85 -15.20
N THR A 103 -13.62 9.69 -14.52
CA THR A 103 -12.41 9.28 -13.81
C THR A 103 -12.73 8.85 -12.38
N ALA A 104 -11.98 7.87 -11.86
CA ALA A 104 -12.08 7.49 -10.47
C ALA A 104 -11.63 8.64 -9.56
N THR A 105 -12.31 8.82 -8.43
CA THR A 105 -11.99 9.83 -7.42
C THR A 105 -11.70 9.17 -6.08
N ALA A 106 -10.81 9.78 -5.29
CA ALA A 106 -10.56 9.36 -3.92
C ALA A 106 -11.56 10.05 -2.98
N GLU A 107 -12.03 9.32 -1.98
CA GLU A 107 -12.92 9.90 -0.97
C GLU A 107 -12.13 10.83 -0.03
N GLN A 108 -12.76 11.95 0.34
CA GLN A 108 -12.25 12.92 1.30
C GLN A 108 -13.32 13.26 2.32
N LEU A 109 -12.96 13.18 3.61
CA LEU A 109 -13.85 13.43 4.74
C LEU A 109 -13.23 14.47 5.69
N SER A 110 -14.04 15.42 6.15
CA SER A 110 -13.68 16.40 7.18
C SER A 110 -14.21 15.96 8.54
N SER A 111 -13.52 16.31 9.62
CA SER A 111 -14.11 16.30 10.96
C SER A 111 -15.04 17.49 11.15
N SER A 112 -15.73 17.53 12.29
CA SER A 112 -16.29 18.76 12.85
C SER A 112 -15.21 19.82 13.10
N ALA A 113 -15.63 21.06 13.33
CA ALA A 113 -14.76 22.16 13.72
C ALA A 113 -14.31 22.03 15.18
N PHE A 114 -13.03 22.32 15.43
CA PHE A 114 -12.43 22.42 16.76
C PHE A 114 -11.77 23.79 16.93
N SER A 115 -11.79 24.31 18.16
CA SER A 115 -11.32 25.66 18.47
C SER A 115 -9.81 25.84 18.40
N ASP A 116 -9.03 24.80 18.72
CA ASP A 116 -7.57 24.82 18.64
C ASP A 116 -7.06 23.45 18.13
N ARG A 117 -5.84 23.45 17.59
CA ARG A 117 -5.19 22.24 17.03
C ARG A 117 -4.26 21.53 18.02
N LEU A 118 -3.87 22.21 19.10
CA LEU A 118 -2.94 21.78 20.14
C LEU A 118 -3.64 21.47 21.47
N ASP A 119 -4.84 22.01 21.68
CA ASP A 119 -5.63 21.70 22.87
C ASP A 119 -6.03 20.22 22.89
N GLN A 120 -6.08 19.68 24.10
CA GLN A 120 -6.55 18.33 24.36
C GLN A 120 -8.03 18.24 24.03
N LEU A 121 -8.42 17.23 23.23
CA LEU A 121 -9.82 17.07 22.85
C LEU A 121 -10.66 16.44 23.95
N ASN A 122 -10.03 15.83 24.97
CA ASN A 122 -10.70 15.06 26.02
C ASN A 122 -11.58 13.93 25.46
N LEU A 123 -11.22 13.42 24.28
CA LEU A 123 -11.85 12.26 23.65
C LEU A 123 -10.93 11.06 23.83
N SER A 124 -11.50 9.90 24.11
CA SER A 124 -10.73 8.66 24.22
C SER A 124 -11.48 7.51 23.57
N GLY A 125 -10.73 6.53 23.08
CA GLY A 125 -11.30 5.31 22.52
C GLY A 125 -10.47 4.79 21.36
N ASN A 126 -11.00 3.77 20.70
CA ASN A 126 -10.39 3.19 19.52
C ASN A 126 -11.33 3.40 18.32
N LEU A 127 -10.74 3.63 17.15
CA LEU A 127 -11.41 3.65 15.86
C LEU A 127 -10.65 2.76 14.88
N LEU A 128 -11.31 2.22 13.84
CA LEU A 128 -10.61 1.61 12.72
C LEU A 128 -10.79 2.46 11.47
N ILE A 129 -9.70 2.61 10.74
CA ILE A 129 -9.72 3.15 9.37
C ILE A 129 -9.17 2.07 8.45
N ASN A 130 -9.98 1.64 7.48
CA ASN A 130 -9.64 0.55 6.54
C ASN A 130 -9.08 -0.71 7.22
N GLY A 131 -9.64 -1.09 8.37
CA GLY A 131 -9.23 -2.28 9.12
C GLY A 131 -8.02 -2.09 10.03
N VAL A 132 -7.41 -0.89 10.08
CA VAL A 132 -6.30 -0.58 10.99
C VAL A 132 -6.82 0.15 12.22
N GLY A 133 -6.61 -0.45 13.40
CA GLY A 133 -6.96 0.14 14.69
C GLY A 133 -6.07 1.31 15.07
N ILE A 134 -6.67 2.39 15.57
CA ILE A 134 -6.00 3.60 16.03
C ILE A 134 -6.57 3.98 17.40
N GLU A 135 -5.69 4.06 18.40
CA GLU A 135 -6.03 4.45 19.77
C GLU A 135 -5.89 5.97 19.95
N ILE A 136 -6.98 6.60 20.39
CA ILE A 136 -7.05 8.00 20.80
C ILE A 136 -7.16 8.07 22.32
N LYS A 137 -6.37 8.97 22.91
CA LYS A 137 -6.28 9.22 24.34
C LYS A 137 -6.84 10.61 24.64
N ALA A 138 -7.34 10.80 25.85
CA ALA A 138 -7.96 12.06 26.27
C ALA A 138 -7.02 13.27 26.10
N GLU A 139 -5.72 13.05 26.25
CA GLU A 139 -4.68 14.08 26.13
C GLU A 139 -4.29 14.39 24.68
N ASP A 140 -4.80 13.66 23.69
CA ASP A 140 -4.46 13.91 22.29
C ASP A 140 -5.13 15.19 21.77
N SER A 141 -4.35 15.96 21.02
CA SER A 141 -4.81 17.08 20.20
C SER A 141 -5.15 16.66 18.76
N LEU A 142 -5.74 17.55 17.96
CA LEU A 142 -5.95 17.28 16.53
C LEU A 142 -4.65 16.94 15.79
N LEU A 143 -3.53 17.59 16.15
CA LEU A 143 -2.24 17.29 15.54
C LEU A 143 -1.70 15.91 15.95
N ASP A 144 -2.00 15.47 17.17
CA ASP A 144 -1.64 14.12 17.63
C ASP A 144 -2.47 13.07 16.89
N ILE A 145 -3.79 13.26 16.78
CA ILE A 145 -4.67 12.37 16.02
C ILE A 145 -4.22 12.28 14.56
N ASN A 146 -3.95 13.42 13.92
CA ASN A 146 -3.39 13.47 12.57
C ASN A 146 -2.10 12.65 12.45
N SER A 147 -1.18 12.80 13.40
CA SER A 147 0.10 12.09 13.41
C SER A 147 -0.08 10.60 13.62
N LYS A 148 -1.01 10.19 14.50
CA LYS A 148 -1.34 8.78 14.75
C LYS A 148 -1.94 8.11 13.50
N ILE A 149 -2.90 8.75 12.84
CA ILE A 149 -3.49 8.22 11.59
C ILE A 149 -2.41 8.02 10.54
N ASN A 150 -1.59 9.05 10.28
CA ASN A 150 -0.52 8.96 9.26
C ASN A 150 0.54 7.92 9.61
N LYS A 151 0.90 7.77 10.89
CA LYS A 151 1.88 6.79 11.36
C LYS A 151 1.36 5.35 11.26
N SER A 152 0.08 5.13 11.49
CA SER A 152 -0.54 3.80 11.40
C SER A 152 -0.73 3.31 9.95
N GLN A 153 -0.55 4.20 8.96
CA GLN A 153 -0.65 3.90 7.52
C GLN A 153 -1.91 3.10 7.12
N PRO A 154 -3.13 3.51 7.52
CA PRO A 154 -4.38 2.82 7.20
C PRO A 154 -4.78 2.91 5.70
N GLY A 155 -3.89 3.32 4.80
CA GLY A 155 -4.25 3.61 3.41
C GLY A 155 -5.03 4.92 3.22
N VAL A 156 -5.05 5.80 4.23
CA VAL A 156 -5.47 7.20 4.10
C VAL A 156 -4.32 8.14 4.49
N SER A 157 -4.41 9.40 4.07
CA SER A 157 -3.57 10.50 4.54
C SER A 157 -4.42 11.48 5.33
N ALA A 158 -3.99 11.80 6.55
CA ALA A 158 -4.60 12.82 7.39
C ALA A 158 -3.87 14.16 7.26
N SER A 159 -4.61 15.26 7.37
CA SER A 159 -4.06 16.61 7.51
C SER A 159 -4.97 17.49 8.38
N VAL A 160 -4.40 18.50 9.04
CA VAL A 160 -5.18 19.49 9.80
C VAL A 160 -5.27 20.78 8.98
N ILE A 161 -6.50 21.21 8.69
CA ILE A 161 -6.80 22.45 7.98
C ILE A 161 -7.31 23.49 8.98
N SER A 162 -6.90 24.74 8.80
CA SER A 162 -7.37 25.88 9.60
C SER A 162 -8.17 26.80 8.70
N VAL A 163 -9.48 26.88 8.95
CA VAL A 163 -10.40 27.73 8.19
C VAL A 163 -10.38 29.14 8.76
N SER A 164 -10.34 29.26 10.09
CA SER A 164 -10.18 30.52 10.84
C SER A 164 -9.26 30.30 12.05
N SER A 165 -9.21 31.27 12.97
CA SER A 165 -8.47 31.16 14.24
C SER A 165 -9.12 30.20 15.26
N ASP A 166 -10.38 29.84 15.04
CA ASP A 166 -11.24 29.05 15.94
C ASP A 166 -11.97 27.91 15.22
N ASP A 167 -11.66 27.66 13.95
CA ASP A 167 -12.17 26.54 13.14
C ASP A 167 -10.98 25.78 12.55
N HIS A 168 -10.65 24.69 13.21
CA HIS A 168 -9.67 23.71 12.78
C HIS A 168 -10.36 22.35 12.52
N ARG A 169 -10.01 21.70 11.42
CA ARG A 169 -10.61 20.43 11.01
C ARG A 169 -9.55 19.42 10.61
N LEU A 170 -9.80 18.17 10.95
CA LEU A 170 -9.04 17.02 10.49
C LEU A 170 -9.63 16.55 9.15
N LEU A 171 -8.84 16.64 8.09
CA LEU A 171 -9.16 16.08 6.79
C LEU A 171 -8.51 14.69 6.67
N ILE A 172 -9.29 13.69 6.26
CA ILE A 172 -8.76 12.37 5.85
C ILE A 172 -9.06 12.14 4.38
N THR A 173 -8.04 11.75 3.61
CA THR A 173 -8.13 11.48 2.17
C THR A 173 -7.68 10.06 1.89
N SER A 174 -8.47 9.29 1.14
CA SER A 174 -8.08 7.96 0.69
C SER A 174 -6.85 8.03 -0.23
N ASN A 175 -5.87 7.15 -0.03
CA ASN A 175 -4.71 7.04 -0.93
C ASN A 175 -5.06 6.31 -2.24
N LYS A 176 -6.23 5.67 -2.30
CA LYS A 176 -6.76 4.99 -3.49
C LYS A 176 -8.03 5.69 -3.96
N THR A 177 -8.20 5.75 -5.27
CA THR A 177 -9.49 6.11 -5.88
C THR A 177 -10.45 4.93 -5.82
N GLY A 178 -11.73 5.19 -6.12
CA GLY A 178 -12.75 4.17 -6.26
C GLY A 178 -13.94 4.36 -5.31
N ALA A 179 -15.04 3.70 -5.63
CA ALA A 179 -16.29 3.76 -4.88
C ALA A 179 -16.19 3.16 -3.47
N ALA A 180 -15.22 2.26 -3.23
CA ALA A 180 -14.99 1.69 -1.90
C ALA A 180 -14.66 2.75 -0.84
N GLY A 181 -14.03 3.87 -1.24
CA GLY A 181 -13.73 4.99 -0.35
C GLY A 181 -12.90 4.61 0.88
N ILE A 182 -13.21 5.26 1.99
CA ILE A 182 -12.66 5.07 3.32
C ILE A 182 -13.67 4.28 4.15
N ASN A 183 -13.24 3.13 4.67
CA ASN A 183 -14.03 2.36 5.63
C ASN A 183 -13.73 2.88 7.05
N LEU A 184 -14.76 3.37 7.75
CA LEU A 184 -14.69 3.87 9.11
C LEU A 184 -15.53 2.97 10.02
N ILE A 185 -14.91 2.43 11.07
CA ILE A 185 -15.60 1.55 12.03
C ILE A 185 -15.36 2.09 13.44
N GLU A 186 -16.44 2.18 14.22
CA GLU A 186 -16.37 2.50 15.64
C GLU A 186 -15.80 1.31 16.42
N ALA A 187 -14.67 1.50 17.11
CA ALA A 187 -13.97 0.38 17.77
C ALA A 187 -14.19 0.31 19.29
N GLY A 188 -15.01 1.19 19.85
CA GLY A 188 -15.38 1.24 21.27
C GLY A 188 -16.83 1.70 21.47
N SER A 189 -17.26 1.81 22.72
CA SER A 189 -18.62 2.25 23.09
C SER A 189 -18.82 3.77 23.02
N ASP A 190 -17.73 4.54 22.93
CA ASP A 190 -17.79 6.00 23.04
C ASP A 190 -18.20 6.69 21.72
N ASN A 191 -18.40 5.94 20.63
CA ASN A 191 -18.75 6.46 19.31
C ASN A 191 -17.84 7.62 18.87
N LEU A 192 -16.53 7.36 18.92
CA LEU A 192 -15.49 8.36 18.73
C LEU A 192 -15.54 8.99 17.33
N LEU A 193 -15.87 8.24 16.27
CA LEU A 193 -16.01 8.81 14.94
C LEU A 193 -17.19 9.79 14.86
N ASN A 194 -18.27 9.53 15.60
CA ASN A 194 -19.37 10.47 15.74
C ASN A 194 -18.96 11.72 16.53
N GLN A 195 -18.23 11.56 17.64
CA GLN A 195 -17.71 12.68 18.43
C GLN A 195 -16.74 13.56 17.64
N LEU A 196 -15.93 12.96 16.76
CA LEU A 196 -15.06 13.68 15.82
C LEU A 196 -15.84 14.27 14.63
N GLY A 197 -17.12 13.95 14.47
CA GLY A 197 -18.00 14.45 13.42
C GLY A 197 -17.93 13.70 12.09
N PHE A 198 -17.13 12.65 11.95
CA PHE A 198 -17.05 11.88 10.70
C PHE A 198 -18.33 11.08 10.39
N THR A 199 -19.05 10.67 11.42
CA THR A 199 -20.30 9.90 11.31
C THR A 199 -21.45 10.63 12.00
N ASN A 200 -22.68 10.34 11.58
CA ASN A 200 -23.88 11.00 12.11
C ASN A 200 -24.53 10.25 13.30
N GLY A 201 -23.86 9.22 13.82
CA GLY A 201 -24.33 8.46 14.98
C GLY A 201 -25.42 7.43 14.68
N THR A 202 -25.78 7.26 13.40
CA THR A 202 -26.70 6.21 12.95
C THR A 202 -25.93 5.09 12.27
N THR A 203 -26.52 3.89 12.25
CA THR A 203 -25.97 2.72 11.56
C THR A 203 -26.90 2.27 10.44
N SER A 204 -26.34 1.57 9.46
CA SER A 204 -27.09 0.88 8.42
C SER A 204 -26.57 -0.54 8.21
N SER A 205 -27.36 -1.35 7.53
CA SER A 205 -26.98 -2.70 7.13
C SER A 205 -25.93 -2.67 6.03
N LYS A 206 -24.73 -3.22 6.30
CA LYS A 206 -23.62 -3.17 5.34
C LYS A 206 -23.77 -4.18 4.20
N HIS A 207 -24.00 -5.46 4.54
CA HIS A 207 -24.19 -6.53 3.54
C HIS A 207 -25.57 -7.18 3.70
N ALA A 208 -26.61 -6.44 3.33
CA ALA A 208 -27.98 -6.96 3.36
C ALA A 208 -28.19 -8.06 2.31
N ILE A 209 -28.83 -9.14 2.74
CA ILE A 209 -29.31 -10.22 1.86
C ILE A 209 -30.83 -10.32 1.97
N SER A 210 -31.45 -11.11 1.09
CA SER A 210 -32.90 -11.32 1.13
C SER A 210 -33.34 -11.91 2.48
N GLY A 211 -33.88 -11.06 3.36
CA GLY A 211 -34.35 -11.46 4.69
C GLY A 211 -33.25 -11.65 5.74
N GLY A 212 -32.05 -11.10 5.54
CA GLY A 212 -30.92 -11.32 6.45
C GLY A 212 -29.75 -10.36 6.25
N LEU A 213 -28.64 -10.64 6.93
CA LEU A 213 -27.39 -9.90 6.86
C LEU A 213 -26.18 -10.84 6.81
N GLU A 214 -25.14 -10.42 6.11
CA GLU A 214 -23.82 -11.06 6.10
C GLU A 214 -22.76 -10.17 6.75
N SER A 215 -21.75 -10.81 7.35
CA SER A 215 -20.57 -10.13 7.86
C SER A 215 -19.58 -9.79 6.73
N ASP A 216 -18.54 -9.03 7.07
CA ASP A 216 -17.31 -8.99 6.26
C ASP A 216 -16.68 -10.41 6.17
N THR A 217 -15.72 -10.59 5.26
CA THR A 217 -14.99 -11.86 5.11
C THR A 217 -13.87 -11.99 6.11
N PHE A 218 -13.72 -13.17 6.70
CA PHE A 218 -12.67 -13.52 7.65
C PHE A 218 -11.83 -14.68 7.13
N ALA A 219 -10.54 -14.71 7.49
CA ALA A 219 -9.62 -15.76 7.05
C ALA A 219 -9.91 -17.14 7.68
N SER A 220 -10.66 -17.19 8.78
CA SER A 220 -10.91 -18.42 9.53
C SER A 220 -12.27 -18.37 10.22
N ARG A 221 -12.97 -19.52 10.21
CA ARG A 221 -14.23 -19.71 10.94
C ARG A 221 -14.05 -20.09 12.42
N THR A 222 -12.84 -20.47 12.85
CA THR A 222 -12.54 -20.99 14.21
C THR A 222 -11.53 -20.16 14.98
N SER A 223 -10.82 -19.23 14.32
CA SER A 223 -9.94 -18.29 15.00
C SER A 223 -10.76 -17.16 15.63
N PHE A 224 -10.31 -16.65 16.78
CA PHE A 224 -10.93 -15.49 17.41
C PHE A 224 -10.92 -14.29 16.46
N ILE A 225 -12.01 -13.53 16.47
CA ILE A 225 -12.20 -12.40 15.56
C ILE A 225 -11.16 -11.30 15.81
N SER A 226 -10.82 -11.05 17.07
CA SER A 226 -9.81 -10.07 17.50
C SER A 226 -8.46 -10.19 16.78
N ASN A 227 -8.01 -11.41 16.53
CA ASN A 227 -6.75 -11.69 15.84
C ASN A 227 -6.72 -11.14 14.41
N ASN A 228 -7.88 -10.88 13.80
CA ASN A 228 -7.99 -10.35 12.44
C ASN A 228 -8.11 -8.82 12.42
N LEU A 229 -8.54 -8.19 13.52
CA LEU A 229 -8.90 -6.77 13.56
C LEU A 229 -7.87 -5.88 14.24
N ASN A 230 -6.82 -6.44 14.86
CA ASN A 230 -5.74 -5.70 15.54
C ASN A 230 -6.26 -4.62 16.51
N LEU A 231 -7.30 -4.95 17.29
CA LEU A 231 -7.95 -4.00 18.20
C LEU A 231 -7.36 -4.05 19.61
N SER A 232 -7.09 -2.86 20.16
CA SER A 232 -6.94 -2.63 21.59
C SER A 232 -8.31 -2.28 22.21
N GLY A 233 -8.52 -2.62 23.48
CA GLY A 233 -9.73 -2.25 24.24
C GLY A 233 -10.88 -3.28 24.23
N THR A 234 -12.06 -2.84 24.66
CA THR A 234 -13.27 -3.69 24.82
C THR A 234 -13.79 -4.18 23.47
N GLN A 235 -13.83 -5.51 23.34
CA GLN A 235 -14.22 -6.22 22.11
C GLN A 235 -15.48 -7.06 22.30
N ASN A 236 -16.21 -6.81 23.38
CA ASN A 236 -17.44 -7.49 23.71
C ASN A 236 -18.63 -6.52 23.83
N GLY A 237 -19.82 -7.06 23.65
CA GLY A 237 -21.06 -6.30 23.70
C GLY A 237 -22.28 -7.19 23.67
N THR A 238 -23.39 -6.65 24.18
CA THR A 238 -24.70 -7.25 23.99
C THR A 238 -25.36 -6.61 22.79
N VAL A 239 -25.80 -7.44 21.85
CA VAL A 239 -26.51 -7.01 20.64
C VAL A 239 -27.95 -7.47 20.70
N GLN A 240 -28.88 -6.75 20.07
CA GLN A 240 -30.22 -7.27 19.82
C GLN A 240 -30.31 -7.82 18.40
N ILE A 241 -30.77 -9.07 18.31
CA ILE A 241 -31.03 -9.76 17.04
C ILE A 241 -32.51 -10.14 17.06
N GLY A 242 -33.33 -9.47 16.24
CA GLY A 242 -34.78 -9.63 16.34
C GLY A 242 -35.28 -9.20 17.73
N SER A 243 -35.86 -10.11 18.51
CA SER A 243 -36.40 -9.83 19.85
C SER A 243 -35.50 -10.26 21.00
N ALA A 244 -34.31 -10.82 20.74
CA ALA A 244 -33.45 -11.37 21.79
C ALA A 244 -32.13 -10.61 21.91
N SER A 245 -31.60 -10.58 23.13
CA SER A 245 -30.26 -10.10 23.44
C SER A 245 -29.25 -11.24 23.36
N VAL A 246 -28.17 -11.04 22.60
CA VAL A 246 -27.07 -11.99 22.45
C VAL A 246 -25.77 -11.31 22.87
N SER A 247 -25.02 -11.92 23.77
CA SER A 247 -23.68 -11.44 24.13
C SER A 247 -22.65 -11.96 23.14
N ILE A 248 -21.88 -11.06 22.55
CA ILE A 248 -20.79 -11.36 21.62
C ILE A 248 -19.48 -10.86 22.21
N ASP A 249 -18.45 -11.68 22.21
CA ASP A 249 -17.10 -11.32 22.63
C ASP A 249 -16.08 -11.69 21.55
N LEU A 250 -15.68 -10.70 20.75
CA LEU A 250 -14.77 -10.90 19.62
C LEU A 250 -13.35 -11.30 20.07
N ALA A 251 -13.01 -11.11 21.35
CA ALA A 251 -11.71 -11.51 21.89
C ALA A 251 -11.62 -13.02 22.16
N THR A 252 -12.75 -13.67 22.41
CA THR A 252 -12.82 -15.07 22.86
C THR A 252 -13.69 -15.96 21.97
N GLN A 253 -14.46 -15.36 21.06
CA GLN A 253 -15.34 -16.10 20.14
C GLN A 253 -14.84 -16.01 18.69
N SER A 254 -15.02 -17.12 17.97
CA SER A 254 -14.88 -17.23 16.51
C SER A 254 -16.22 -17.03 15.80
N LEU A 255 -16.22 -16.99 14.46
CA LEU A 255 -17.48 -16.97 13.68
C LEU A 255 -18.38 -18.17 14.01
N SER A 256 -17.78 -19.35 14.23
CA SER A 256 -18.53 -20.55 14.58
C SER A 256 -19.21 -20.40 15.95
N ASP A 257 -18.48 -19.90 16.95
CA ASP A 257 -19.02 -19.66 18.30
C ASP A 257 -20.14 -18.61 18.29
N ILE A 258 -19.96 -17.53 17.51
CA ILE A 258 -20.99 -16.49 17.37
C ILE A 258 -22.24 -17.06 16.69
N SER A 259 -22.09 -17.85 15.62
CA SER A 259 -23.24 -18.48 14.96
C SER A 259 -24.02 -19.42 15.89
N GLU A 260 -23.30 -20.17 16.73
CA GLU A 260 -23.91 -21.06 17.73
C GLU A 260 -24.60 -20.28 18.85
N ALA A 261 -23.99 -19.19 19.34
CA ALA A 261 -24.59 -18.33 20.35
C ALA A 261 -25.92 -17.73 19.87
N ILE A 262 -25.98 -17.28 18.61
CA ILE A 262 -27.22 -16.75 18.02
C ILE A 262 -28.30 -17.84 17.90
N ASN A 263 -27.94 -19.03 17.41
CA ASN A 263 -28.89 -20.13 17.29
C ASN A 263 -29.38 -20.64 18.66
N THR A 264 -28.51 -20.65 19.66
CA THR A 264 -28.85 -21.06 21.04
C THR A 264 -29.82 -20.10 21.71
N ALA A 265 -29.84 -18.83 21.29
CA ALA A 265 -30.83 -17.85 21.75
C ALA A 265 -32.27 -18.18 21.28
N ASN A 266 -32.47 -19.19 20.43
CA ASN A 266 -33.78 -19.72 20.00
C ASN A 266 -34.75 -18.62 19.52
N ILE A 267 -34.23 -17.70 18.73
CA ILE A 267 -34.97 -16.54 18.23
C ILE A 267 -35.90 -17.01 17.11
N ALA A 268 -37.20 -16.77 17.27
CA ALA A 268 -38.20 -17.26 16.32
C ALA A 268 -37.94 -16.75 14.90
N GLY A 269 -37.77 -17.69 13.95
CA GLY A 269 -37.55 -17.39 12.54
C GLY A 269 -36.14 -16.95 12.18
N VAL A 270 -35.21 -16.83 13.14
CA VAL A 270 -33.83 -16.42 12.91
C VAL A 270 -32.89 -17.62 12.95
N THR A 271 -31.94 -17.66 12.02
CA THR A 271 -30.88 -18.68 11.96
C THR A 271 -29.56 -18.03 11.59
N ALA A 272 -28.48 -18.44 12.25
CA ALA A 272 -27.11 -18.04 11.91
C ALA A 272 -26.29 -19.22 11.37
N SER A 273 -25.44 -18.97 10.39
CA SER A 273 -24.54 -19.97 9.80
C SER A 273 -23.24 -19.35 9.34
N VAL A 274 -22.17 -20.12 9.25
CA VAL A 274 -20.91 -19.68 8.66
C VAL A 274 -20.80 -20.22 7.24
N GLN A 275 -20.72 -19.33 6.26
CA GLN A 275 -20.57 -19.64 4.85
C GLN A 275 -19.11 -19.57 4.42
N GLU A 276 -18.70 -20.46 3.54
CA GLU A 276 -17.40 -20.45 2.87
C GLU A 276 -17.49 -19.68 1.55
N VAL A 277 -16.57 -18.76 1.32
CA VAL A 277 -16.54 -17.90 0.13
C VAL A 277 -15.12 -17.80 -0.40
N GLU A 278 -14.94 -17.93 -1.71
CA GLU A 278 -13.64 -17.74 -2.36
C GLU A 278 -13.46 -16.27 -2.77
N VAL A 279 -12.42 -15.62 -2.24
CA VAL A 279 -12.05 -14.24 -2.58
C VAL A 279 -10.61 -14.24 -3.06
N ASP A 280 -10.36 -13.78 -4.29
CA ASP A 280 -9.02 -13.75 -4.91
C ASP A 280 -8.28 -15.10 -4.89
N GLY A 281 -9.03 -16.21 -5.05
CA GLY A 281 -8.49 -17.57 -5.03
C GLY A 281 -8.17 -18.11 -3.63
N GLN A 282 -8.54 -17.36 -2.58
CA GLN A 282 -8.35 -17.74 -1.18
C GLN A 282 -9.70 -18.08 -0.54
N THR A 283 -9.75 -19.21 0.17
CA THR A 283 -10.91 -19.57 0.99
C THR A 283 -11.06 -18.61 2.18
N THR A 284 -12.20 -17.96 2.28
CA THR A 284 -12.60 -17.06 3.36
C THR A 284 -13.96 -17.48 3.91
N TYR A 285 -14.38 -16.88 5.02
CA TYR A 285 -15.61 -17.22 5.71
C TYR A 285 -16.43 -15.98 6.06
N LYS A 286 -17.76 -16.10 6.02
CA LYS A 286 -18.70 -15.06 6.46
C LYS A 286 -19.71 -15.63 7.44
N LEU A 287 -20.11 -14.85 8.44
CA LEU A 287 -21.30 -15.11 9.24
C LEU A 287 -22.52 -14.61 8.47
N GLN A 288 -23.50 -15.48 8.24
CA GLN A 288 -24.78 -15.15 7.64
C GLN A 288 -25.89 -15.34 8.68
N ILE A 289 -26.67 -14.28 8.91
CA ILE A 289 -27.85 -14.26 9.76
C ILE A 289 -29.07 -14.12 8.86
N ASN A 290 -29.97 -15.09 8.87
CA ASN A 290 -31.25 -15.06 8.15
C ASN A 290 -32.41 -14.87 9.12
N GLY A 291 -33.53 -14.34 8.62
CA GLY A 291 -34.78 -14.16 9.36
C GLY A 291 -34.97 -12.80 10.02
N THR A 292 -33.93 -11.95 10.04
CA THR A 292 -34.02 -10.58 10.53
C THR A 292 -32.98 -9.68 9.87
N GLN A 293 -33.34 -8.42 9.67
CA GLN A 293 -32.42 -7.32 9.33
C GLN A 293 -32.37 -6.26 10.43
N SER A 294 -33.22 -6.40 11.46
CA SER A 294 -33.29 -5.48 12.58
C SER A 294 -32.27 -5.91 13.63
N LEU A 295 -31.10 -5.29 13.59
CA LEU A 295 -30.03 -5.48 14.55
C LEU A 295 -29.79 -4.18 15.33
N VAL A 296 -29.58 -4.28 16.63
CA VAL A 296 -29.16 -3.16 17.49
C VAL A 296 -27.84 -3.53 18.15
N ASP A 297 -26.90 -2.60 18.20
CA ASP A 297 -25.53 -2.84 18.63
C ASP A 297 -24.99 -1.65 19.42
N ASP A 298 -25.10 -1.73 20.74
CA ASP A 298 -24.73 -0.61 21.62
C ASP A 298 -23.21 -0.46 21.78
N ASN A 299 -22.43 -1.52 21.50
CA ASN A 299 -20.97 -1.54 21.67
C ASN A 299 -20.19 -1.72 20.36
N ASN A 300 -20.85 -1.51 19.22
CA ASN A 300 -20.28 -1.54 17.89
C ASN A 300 -19.62 -2.89 17.50
N VAL A 301 -20.02 -4.01 18.12
CA VAL A 301 -19.45 -5.35 17.80
C VAL A 301 -19.94 -5.88 16.45
N LEU A 302 -21.17 -5.56 16.04
CA LEU A 302 -21.71 -5.89 14.72
C LEU A 302 -21.11 -5.02 13.62
N GLN A 303 -20.72 -3.78 13.94
CA GLN A 303 -19.92 -2.97 13.00
C GLN A 303 -18.53 -3.57 12.77
N LYS A 304 -17.86 -4.03 13.83
CA LYS A 304 -16.56 -4.73 13.74
C LYS A 304 -16.65 -6.04 12.95
N LEU A 305 -17.79 -6.73 13.02
CA LEU A 305 -18.07 -7.89 12.19
C LEU A 305 -18.41 -7.52 10.73
N GLY A 306 -18.72 -6.26 10.44
CA GLY A 306 -19.16 -5.82 9.12
C GLY A 306 -20.61 -6.20 8.79
N LEU A 307 -21.43 -6.52 9.79
CA LEU A 307 -22.89 -6.68 9.62
C LEU A 307 -23.57 -5.32 9.51
N LEU A 308 -23.09 -4.36 10.30
CA LEU A 308 -23.51 -2.97 10.29
C LEU A 308 -22.36 -2.07 9.84
N GLU A 309 -22.70 -0.87 9.38
CA GLU A 309 -21.74 0.20 9.14
C GLU A 309 -22.24 1.52 9.75
N ALA A 310 -21.31 2.34 10.24
CA ALA A 310 -21.64 3.69 10.70
C ALA A 310 -21.89 4.59 9.49
N ASN A 311 -23.02 5.29 9.50
CA ASN A 311 -23.35 6.22 8.43
C ASN A 311 -22.47 7.48 8.55
N LYS A 312 -21.66 7.74 7.53
CA LYS A 312 -20.89 8.98 7.40
C LYS A 312 -21.83 10.18 7.45
N ASP A 313 -21.40 11.27 8.08
CA ASP A 313 -22.15 12.52 8.03
C ASP A 313 -22.03 13.14 6.62
N PRO A 314 -23.12 13.28 5.85
CA PRO A 314 -23.06 13.84 4.50
C PRO A 314 -22.49 15.25 4.44
N SER A 315 -22.62 16.04 5.51
CA SER A 315 -22.07 17.40 5.61
C SER A 315 -20.53 17.41 5.75
N GLN A 316 -19.95 16.27 6.09
CA GLN A 316 -18.51 16.07 6.25
C GLN A 316 -17.85 15.37 5.06
N VAL A 317 -18.62 14.93 4.06
CA VAL A 317 -18.07 14.35 2.83
C VAL A 317 -17.70 15.46 1.85
N LEU A 318 -16.41 15.78 1.76
CA LEU A 318 -15.91 16.82 0.85
C LEU A 318 -15.81 16.32 -0.59
N GLN A 319 -15.46 15.04 -0.77
CA GLN A 319 -15.40 14.38 -2.06
C GLN A 319 -15.79 12.91 -1.88
N THR A 320 -16.70 12.43 -2.73
CA THR A 320 -17.06 11.00 -2.76
C THR A 320 -16.03 10.21 -3.53
N GLY A 321 -15.68 9.03 -3.03
CA GLY A 321 -14.96 8.03 -3.81
C GLY A 321 -15.86 7.53 -4.93
N ARG A 322 -15.33 7.47 -6.16
CA ARG A 322 -16.06 6.96 -7.33
C ARG A 322 -15.14 6.12 -8.17
N ASP A 323 -15.70 5.10 -8.81
CA ASP A 323 -14.99 4.32 -9.81
C ASP A 323 -14.88 5.11 -11.12
N SER A 324 -13.85 4.79 -11.90
CA SER A 324 -13.75 5.20 -13.29
C SER A 324 -14.73 4.41 -14.13
N GLN A 325 -15.30 5.08 -15.13
CA GLN A 325 -16.21 4.50 -16.10
C GLN A 325 -15.72 4.90 -17.49
N PHE A 326 -15.55 3.92 -18.35
CA PHE A 326 -15.09 4.12 -19.72
C PHE A 326 -15.54 2.96 -20.60
N LYS A 327 -15.47 3.14 -21.92
CA LYS A 327 -15.78 2.10 -22.88
C LYS A 327 -14.54 1.65 -23.61
N VAL A 328 -14.49 0.35 -23.92
CA VAL A 328 -13.54 -0.22 -24.89
C VAL A 328 -14.36 -0.91 -25.97
N ASN A 329 -14.27 -0.46 -27.22
CA ASN A 329 -15.06 -0.96 -28.34
C ASN A 329 -16.57 -1.02 -28.04
N ASN A 330 -17.09 0.02 -27.37
CA ASN A 330 -18.49 0.14 -26.95
C ASN A 330 -18.93 -0.85 -25.84
N ILE A 331 -17.99 -1.49 -25.14
CA ILE A 331 -18.25 -2.29 -23.94
C ILE A 331 -17.98 -1.41 -22.72
N ASP A 332 -18.96 -1.27 -21.84
CA ASP A 332 -18.82 -0.51 -20.59
C ASP A 332 -17.91 -1.23 -19.60
N ILE A 333 -16.93 -0.49 -19.09
CA ILE A 333 -15.94 -0.96 -18.12
C ILE A 333 -15.97 -0.02 -16.92
N THR A 334 -15.95 -0.62 -15.72
CA THR A 334 -15.81 0.09 -14.45
C THR A 334 -14.57 -0.40 -13.72
N ARG A 335 -13.77 0.53 -13.19
CA ARG A 335 -12.56 0.23 -12.41
C ARG A 335 -12.42 1.19 -11.26
N SER A 336 -11.90 0.73 -10.13
CA SER A 336 -11.61 1.60 -8.99
C SER A 336 -10.43 2.55 -9.21
N SER A 337 -9.64 2.33 -10.27
CA SER A 337 -8.42 3.09 -10.58
C SER A 337 -8.54 3.85 -11.90
N ASN A 338 -7.76 4.93 -12.02
CA ASN A 338 -7.50 5.62 -13.28
C ASN A 338 -6.35 4.99 -14.08
N THR A 339 -5.56 4.11 -13.46
CA THR A 339 -4.56 3.28 -14.14
C THR A 339 -5.10 1.86 -14.24
N VAL A 340 -5.31 1.38 -15.47
CA VAL A 340 -6.01 0.12 -15.76
C VAL A 340 -5.18 -0.73 -16.71
N SER A 341 -4.76 -1.91 -16.27
CA SER A 341 -3.85 -2.81 -17.02
C SER A 341 -4.46 -4.18 -17.35
N ASP A 342 -5.71 -4.43 -16.97
CA ASP A 342 -6.35 -5.74 -17.01
C ASP A 342 -7.45 -5.85 -18.08
N VAL A 343 -7.71 -4.79 -18.83
CA VAL A 343 -8.81 -4.74 -19.82
C VAL A 343 -8.34 -5.12 -21.21
N ILE A 344 -7.14 -4.71 -21.60
CA ILE A 344 -6.53 -5.07 -22.88
C ILE A 344 -5.19 -5.74 -22.56
N ASN A 345 -5.00 -6.97 -23.04
CA ASN A 345 -3.82 -7.75 -22.72
C ASN A 345 -2.54 -7.03 -23.17
N GLY A 346 -1.63 -6.77 -22.21
CA GLY A 346 -0.38 -6.06 -22.44
C GLY A 346 -0.53 -4.55 -22.64
N VAL A 347 -1.67 -3.94 -22.30
CA VAL A 347 -1.86 -2.49 -22.40
C VAL A 347 -2.30 -1.93 -21.06
N THR A 348 -1.60 -0.89 -20.60
CA THR A 348 -1.99 -0.10 -19.45
C THR A 348 -2.57 1.24 -19.90
N LEU A 349 -3.83 1.49 -19.57
CA LEU A 349 -4.56 2.73 -19.79
C LEU A 349 -4.40 3.66 -18.58
N ASN A 350 -4.25 4.96 -18.83
CA ASN A 350 -4.21 6.02 -17.83
C ASN A 350 -5.29 7.05 -18.16
N LEU A 351 -6.42 6.97 -17.46
CA LEU A 351 -7.59 7.82 -17.60
C LEU A 351 -7.31 9.17 -16.92
N LYS A 352 -7.15 10.25 -17.70
CA LYS A 352 -6.75 11.56 -17.15
C LYS A 352 -7.94 12.48 -16.92
N SER A 353 -8.91 12.44 -17.82
CA SER A 353 -10.15 13.21 -17.71
C SER A 353 -11.24 12.59 -18.58
N PRO A 354 -12.52 12.85 -18.30
CA PRO A 354 -13.61 12.51 -19.20
C PRO A 354 -13.40 13.12 -20.59
N ASN A 355 -13.89 12.45 -21.62
CA ASN A 355 -14.01 13.05 -22.95
C ASN A 355 -14.96 14.26 -22.86
N ALA A 356 -14.55 15.40 -23.43
CA ALA A 356 -15.49 16.50 -23.65
C ALA A 356 -16.62 15.98 -24.56
N SER A 357 -17.87 16.36 -24.28
CA SER A 357 -19.07 15.87 -24.96
C SER A 357 -19.15 16.17 -26.48
N THR A 358 -18.09 16.69 -27.08
CA THR A 358 -17.97 16.96 -28.50
C THR A 358 -16.51 16.81 -28.95
N GLU A 359 -16.26 15.88 -29.88
CA GLU A 359 -15.05 15.78 -30.72
C GLU A 359 -13.71 15.51 -30.03
N GLU A 360 -13.55 14.35 -29.41
CA GLU A 360 -12.21 13.77 -29.28
C GLU A 360 -12.17 12.36 -29.89
N ALA A 361 -11.30 12.22 -30.90
CA ALA A 361 -11.20 11.05 -31.76
C ALA A 361 -10.91 9.76 -30.97
N PRO A 362 -11.43 8.60 -31.45
CA PRO A 362 -11.14 7.30 -30.87
C PRO A 362 -9.62 7.06 -30.81
N VAL A 363 -9.10 6.72 -29.63
CA VAL A 363 -7.68 6.44 -29.45
C VAL A 363 -7.35 5.07 -30.00
N GLN A 364 -6.87 5.05 -31.25
CA GLN A 364 -6.42 3.84 -31.93
C GLN A 364 -5.02 3.44 -31.45
N LEU A 365 -4.93 2.50 -30.53
CA LEU A 365 -3.67 1.82 -30.26
C LEU A 365 -3.30 0.95 -31.48
N ARG A 366 -2.03 0.95 -31.90
CA ARG A 366 -1.53 0.19 -33.06
C ARG A 366 -0.40 -0.73 -32.67
#